data_AF-A0A9W9K4J9-F1
#
_entry.id   AF-A0A9W9K4J9-F1
#
_cell.length_a   1.000
_cell.length_b   1.000
_cell.length_c   1.000
_cell.angle_alpha   90.00
_cell.angle_beta   90.00
_cell.angle_gamma   90.00
#
_symmetry.space_group_name_H-M   'P 1'
#
loop_
_entity.id
_entity.type
_entity.pdbx_description
1 polymer ?
#
loop_
_entity_poly.entity_id
_entity_poly.type
_entity_poly.pdbx_seq_one_letter_code
_entity_poly.pdbx_strand_id
1 'polypeptide(L)'
;MSPHLIRQLESGKKKLTNKTKVLEETVTQKPEAVNSTMNCAEAQKEKRDAYVKVRQKVGGILKGDTSIEELDLEQSGDINILQRFRLHAHFDNYHDLPDTTYIPHQIIFVEEDLREIVQEEISIKKWPNLARAEAQDRLHDLNVKYWCLAQKWSHYRSCLVRGVEKRGFELWRSHPKWYMHRVLVEECASRQGCCSRGCGCCLNRTIDPSRKLGVGHCTVECGCCRQARGFDIPEKEKKLLKTQFREDISKLPAHPIARVAFWGLVGDVYKSPFDMIDVPPSYEKAVQCNNLV
;
A
#
# COMPACT_ATOMS: atom_id res chain seq x y z
N MET A 1 27.96 49.78 -2.01
CA MET A 1 28.15 48.53 -1.25
C MET A 1 29.58 48.50 -0.72
N SER A 2 29.78 48.19 0.56
CA SER A 2 31.11 48.22 1.19
C SER A 2 32.04 47.13 0.63
N PRO A 3 33.33 47.41 0.38
CA PRO A 3 34.31 46.43 -0.12
C PRO A 3 34.41 45.14 0.73
N HIS A 4 34.02 45.23 1.99
CA HIS A 4 33.99 44.09 2.92
C HIS A 4 32.91 43.05 2.57
N LEU A 5 31.78 43.47 1.98
CA LEU A 5 30.70 42.56 1.58
C LEU A 5 31.04 41.75 0.32
N ILE A 6 31.85 42.33 -0.58
CA ILE A 6 32.25 41.67 -1.84
C ILE A 6 33.21 40.50 -1.54
N ARG A 7 34.17 40.68 -0.62
CA ARG A 7 35.09 39.61 -0.20
C ARG A 7 34.39 38.42 0.46
N GLN A 8 33.33 38.67 1.24
CA GLN A 8 32.58 37.57 1.87
C GLN A 8 31.80 36.74 0.84
N LEU A 9 31.21 37.38 -0.18
CA LEU A 9 30.49 36.69 -1.26
C LEU A 9 31.42 35.87 -2.17
N GLU A 10 32.65 36.32 -2.42
CA GLU A 10 33.64 35.59 -3.21
C GLU A 10 34.21 34.36 -2.48
N SER A 11 34.37 34.45 -1.15
CA SER A 11 34.81 33.30 -0.34
C SER A 11 33.74 32.19 -0.25
N GLY A 12 32.45 32.57 -0.27
CA GLY A 12 31.33 31.63 -0.28
C GLY A 12 31.19 30.88 -1.61
N LYS A 13 31.40 31.56 -2.75
CA LYS A 13 31.32 30.96 -4.08
C LYS A 13 32.40 29.91 -4.34
N LYS A 14 33.64 30.13 -3.85
CA LYS A 14 34.73 29.12 -3.95
C LYS A 14 34.48 27.87 -3.11
N LYS A 15 33.71 27.97 -2.04
CA LYS A 15 33.35 26.83 -1.17
C LYS A 15 32.23 25.96 -1.76
N LEU A 16 31.34 26.55 -2.58
CA LEU A 16 30.31 25.80 -3.30
C LEU A 16 30.87 25.07 -4.52
N THR A 17 31.76 25.67 -5.30
CA THR A 17 32.31 25.01 -6.52
C THR A 17 33.17 23.79 -6.23
N ASN A 18 33.89 23.76 -5.09
CA ASN A 18 34.63 22.56 -4.69
C ASN A 18 33.75 21.44 -4.13
N LYS A 19 32.53 21.74 -3.65
CA LYS A 19 31.60 20.72 -3.14
C LYS A 19 30.84 20.03 -4.28
N THR A 20 30.60 20.75 -5.38
CA THR A 20 29.98 20.18 -6.60
C THR A 20 30.95 19.27 -7.36
N LYS A 21 32.24 19.60 -7.38
CA LYS A 21 33.26 18.79 -8.09
C LYS A 21 33.57 17.43 -7.44
N VAL A 22 33.28 17.25 -6.15
CA VAL A 22 33.50 15.97 -5.44
C VAL A 22 32.28 15.03 -5.57
N LEU A 23 31.15 15.51 -6.10
CA LEU A 23 29.92 14.72 -6.26
C LEU A 23 29.69 14.20 -7.70
N GLU A 24 30.55 14.55 -8.66
CA GLU A 24 30.37 14.18 -10.08
C GLU A 24 31.33 13.08 -10.61
N GLU A 25 32.23 12.51 -9.78
CA GLU A 25 33.21 11.49 -10.21
C GLU A 25 32.92 10.05 -9.72
N THR A 26 31.72 9.75 -9.23
CA THR A 26 31.32 8.38 -8.89
C THR A 26 30.02 7.97 -9.58
N VAL A 27 30.06 7.87 -10.91
CA VAL A 27 29.13 7.03 -11.68
C VAL A 27 29.91 6.33 -12.79
N THR A 28 30.20 5.04 -12.60
CA THR A 28 30.04 3.98 -13.61
C THR A 28 30.50 2.65 -13.03
N GLN A 29 29.73 2.11 -12.09
CA GLN A 29 29.67 0.66 -11.92
C GLN A 29 28.22 0.24 -12.15
N LYS A 30 28.02 -0.40 -13.30
CA LYS A 30 26.81 -1.16 -13.65
C LYS A 30 26.54 -2.14 -12.50
N PRO A 31 25.35 -2.19 -11.90
CA PRO A 31 25.02 -3.30 -11.02
C PRO A 31 24.87 -4.53 -11.90
N GLU A 32 25.84 -5.43 -11.78
CA GLU A 32 25.70 -6.80 -12.27
C GLU A 32 24.47 -7.42 -11.61
N ALA A 33 23.57 -7.94 -12.42
CA ALA A 33 22.43 -8.73 -11.97
C ALA A 33 22.96 -10.05 -11.39
N VAL A 34 23.33 -10.03 -10.12
CA VAL A 34 23.72 -11.22 -9.36
C VAL A 34 22.46 -11.98 -8.96
N ASN A 35 22.33 -13.19 -9.49
CA ASN A 35 21.52 -14.34 -9.06
C ASN A 35 20.70 -14.13 -7.76
N SER A 36 19.50 -13.57 -7.90
CA SER A 36 18.55 -13.36 -6.79
C SER A 36 17.68 -14.59 -6.49
N THR A 37 17.55 -15.54 -7.42
CA THR A 37 16.63 -16.67 -7.29
C THR A 37 17.20 -17.90 -6.58
N MET A 38 18.53 -18.09 -6.54
CA MET A 38 19.15 -19.23 -5.84
C MET A 38 19.20 -19.11 -4.30
N ASN A 39 19.00 -17.90 -3.75
CA ASN A 39 19.16 -17.64 -2.31
C ASN A 39 17.88 -17.88 -1.48
N CYS A 40 16.71 -17.77 -2.10
CA CYS A 40 15.43 -17.84 -1.36
C CYS A 40 15.08 -19.26 -0.90
N ALA A 41 15.26 -20.26 -1.77
CA ALA A 41 14.92 -21.65 -1.47
C ALA A 41 15.83 -22.25 -0.38
N GLU A 42 17.12 -21.89 -0.40
CA GLU A 42 18.09 -22.29 0.64
C GLU A 42 17.74 -21.67 2.00
N ALA A 43 17.43 -20.37 2.04
CA ALA A 43 16.99 -19.69 3.26
C ALA A 43 15.69 -20.28 3.85
N GLN A 44 14.74 -20.67 2.99
CA GLN A 44 13.50 -21.33 3.43
C GLN A 44 13.76 -22.73 4.00
N LYS A 45 14.66 -23.49 3.37
CA LYS A 45 15.06 -24.82 3.85
C LYS A 45 15.78 -24.72 5.20
N GLU A 46 16.70 -23.78 5.37
CA GLU A 46 17.39 -23.53 6.64
C GLU A 46 16.41 -23.17 7.76
N LYS A 47 15.41 -22.31 7.48
CA LYS A 47 14.35 -21.96 8.43
C LYS A 47 13.58 -23.20 8.90
N ARG A 48 13.23 -24.08 7.96
CA ARG A 48 12.55 -25.36 8.25
C ARG A 48 13.41 -26.29 9.09
N ASP A 49 14.66 -26.50 8.69
CA ASP A 49 15.58 -27.40 9.40
C ASP A 49 15.86 -26.90 10.84
N ALA A 50 15.98 -25.59 11.02
CA ALA A 50 16.10 -24.96 12.33
C ALA A 50 14.86 -25.20 13.21
N TYR A 51 13.65 -25.06 12.65
CA TYR A 51 12.40 -25.34 13.35
C TYR A 51 12.32 -26.81 13.82
N VAL A 52 12.60 -27.76 12.92
CA VAL A 52 12.55 -29.19 13.22
C VAL A 52 13.53 -29.54 14.34
N LYS A 53 14.75 -29.00 14.27
CA LYS A 53 15.80 -29.20 15.29
C LYS A 53 15.37 -28.68 16.67
N VAL A 54 14.77 -27.50 16.75
CA VAL A 54 14.27 -26.93 18.02
C VAL A 54 13.14 -27.78 18.57
N ARG A 55 12.14 -28.12 17.74
CA ARG A 55 10.97 -28.90 18.15
C ARG A 55 11.36 -30.28 18.70
N GLN A 56 12.33 -30.95 18.06
CA GLN A 56 12.90 -32.21 18.55
C GLN A 56 13.62 -32.04 19.88
N LYS A 57 14.45 -31.00 20.02
CA LYS A 57 15.22 -30.72 21.24
C LYS A 57 14.35 -30.44 22.47
N VAL A 58 13.18 -29.84 22.28
CA VAL A 58 12.26 -29.48 23.37
C VAL A 58 11.07 -30.44 23.51
N GLY A 59 11.10 -31.61 22.87
CA GLY A 59 10.03 -32.61 22.98
C GLY A 59 8.65 -32.11 22.55
N GLY A 60 8.58 -31.13 21.63
CA GLY A 60 7.31 -30.52 21.20
C GLY A 60 6.66 -29.56 22.21
N ILE A 61 7.32 -29.26 23.34
CA ILE A 61 6.79 -28.39 24.40
C ILE A 61 6.70 -26.93 23.91
N LEU A 62 7.67 -26.45 23.14
CA LEU A 62 7.63 -25.13 22.53
C LEU A 62 7.00 -25.22 21.14
N LYS A 63 5.84 -24.59 20.95
CA LYS A 63 5.27 -24.31 19.63
C LYS A 63 5.75 -22.94 19.19
N GLY A 64 6.48 -22.89 18.07
CA GLY A 64 6.76 -21.61 17.40
C GLY A 64 5.51 -21.05 16.75
N ASP A 65 5.52 -19.74 16.44
CA ASP A 65 4.39 -19.04 15.82
C ASP A 65 4.04 -19.54 14.40
N THR A 66 4.85 -20.43 13.81
CA THR A 66 4.71 -21.00 12.44
C THR A 66 4.69 -22.52 12.55
N SER A 67 3.76 -23.19 11.88
CA SER A 67 3.68 -24.66 11.86
C SER A 67 4.56 -25.27 10.76
N ILE A 68 4.79 -26.60 10.81
CA ILE A 68 5.55 -27.29 9.75
C ILE A 68 4.78 -27.23 8.44
N GLU A 69 3.46 -27.41 8.51
CA GLU A 69 2.55 -27.35 7.37
C GLU A 69 2.63 -25.98 6.68
N GLU A 70 2.68 -24.89 7.46
CA GLU A 70 2.86 -23.55 6.89
C GLU A 70 4.24 -23.40 6.24
N LEU A 71 5.31 -23.93 6.83
CA LEU A 71 6.66 -23.88 6.26
C LEU A 71 6.77 -24.65 4.95
N ASP A 72 6.14 -25.83 4.88
CA ASP A 72 6.11 -26.65 3.67
C ASP A 72 5.32 -25.92 2.55
N LEU A 73 4.24 -25.21 2.89
CA LEU A 73 3.50 -24.35 1.96
C LEU A 73 4.28 -23.09 1.55
N GLU A 74 5.05 -22.49 2.46
CA GLU A 74 5.97 -21.39 2.11
C GLU A 74 7.03 -21.86 1.10
N GLN A 75 7.54 -23.08 1.25
CA GLN A 75 8.56 -23.67 0.38
C GLN A 75 8.00 -24.09 -0.98
N SER A 76 6.72 -24.50 -1.06
CA SER A 76 6.10 -24.88 -2.32
C SER A 76 5.92 -23.69 -3.27
N GLY A 77 5.86 -22.47 -2.72
CA GLY A 77 5.59 -21.26 -3.48
C GLY A 77 4.12 -21.10 -3.91
N ASP A 78 3.22 -21.99 -3.48
CA ASP A 78 1.78 -21.86 -3.75
C ASP A 78 1.17 -20.82 -2.80
N ILE A 79 1.18 -19.57 -3.25
CA ILE A 79 0.69 -18.42 -2.48
C ILE A 79 -0.81 -18.53 -2.21
N ASN A 80 -1.60 -19.10 -3.13
CA ASN A 80 -3.05 -19.24 -2.91
C ASN A 80 -3.32 -20.19 -1.76
N ILE A 81 -2.75 -21.40 -1.80
CA ILE A 81 -2.94 -22.40 -0.74
C ILE A 81 -2.37 -21.89 0.58
N LEU A 82 -1.20 -21.25 0.56
CA LEU A 82 -0.59 -20.67 1.76
C LEU A 82 -1.49 -19.59 2.40
N GLN A 83 -2.02 -18.65 1.62
CA GLN A 83 -2.90 -17.60 2.15
C GLN A 83 -4.23 -18.18 2.65
N ARG A 84 -4.79 -19.20 1.97
CA ARG A 84 -6.00 -19.89 2.43
C ARG A 84 -5.76 -20.61 3.75
N PHE A 85 -4.64 -21.33 3.87
CA PHE A 85 -4.22 -21.96 5.11
C PHE A 85 -4.16 -20.93 6.25
N ARG A 86 -3.53 -19.78 6.02
CA ARG A 86 -3.44 -18.70 7.03
C ARG A 86 -4.79 -18.09 7.37
N LEU A 87 -5.68 -17.91 6.39
CA LEU A 87 -7.03 -17.41 6.61
C LEU A 87 -7.86 -18.39 7.47
N HIS A 88 -7.79 -19.70 7.15
CA HIS A 88 -8.44 -20.74 7.93
C HIS A 88 -7.89 -20.80 9.35
N ALA A 89 -6.57 -20.86 9.51
CA ALA A 89 -5.93 -20.83 10.82
C ALA A 89 -6.26 -19.56 11.60
N HIS A 90 -6.43 -18.40 10.95
CA HIS A 90 -6.89 -17.19 11.61
C HIS A 90 -8.31 -17.39 12.17
N PHE A 91 -9.26 -17.91 11.40
CA PHE A 91 -10.62 -18.13 11.92
C PHE A 91 -10.67 -19.21 13.01
N ASP A 92 -9.92 -20.31 12.84
CA ASP A 92 -9.86 -21.40 13.81
C ASP A 92 -9.38 -20.92 15.19
N ASN A 93 -8.41 -20.00 15.22
CA ASN A 93 -7.88 -19.43 16.47
C ASN A 93 -8.79 -18.36 17.11
N TYR A 94 -9.79 -17.85 16.39
CA TYR A 94 -10.64 -16.73 16.84
C TYR A 94 -12.06 -17.16 17.26
N HIS A 95 -12.43 -18.43 17.12
CA HIS A 95 -13.75 -18.92 17.52
C HIS A 95 -14.05 -18.80 19.03
N ASP A 96 -13.04 -18.64 19.89
CA ASP A 96 -13.19 -18.63 21.35
C ASP A 96 -12.98 -17.25 22.02
N LEU A 97 -12.73 -16.17 21.28
CA LEU A 97 -12.47 -14.85 21.86
C LEU A 97 -13.74 -13.99 21.92
N PRO A 98 -14.15 -13.48 23.10
CA PRO A 98 -15.31 -12.60 23.24
C PRO A 98 -15.04 -11.27 22.53
N ASP A 99 -15.90 -10.95 21.55
CA ASP A 99 -16.14 -9.63 20.96
C ASP A 99 -14.89 -8.75 20.74
N THR A 100 -13.80 -9.36 20.25
CA THR A 100 -12.61 -8.59 19.87
C THR A 100 -12.83 -7.99 18.49
N THR A 101 -12.92 -6.66 18.44
CA THR A 101 -13.02 -5.84 17.23
C THR A 101 -12.10 -6.36 16.13
N TYR A 102 -12.69 -6.84 15.02
CA TYR A 102 -11.95 -7.39 13.89
C TYR A 102 -10.96 -6.35 13.30
N ILE A 103 -9.68 -6.41 13.70
CA ILE A 103 -8.64 -5.42 13.35
C ILE A 103 -8.47 -5.19 11.82
N PRO A 104 -8.64 -6.19 10.94
CA PRO A 104 -8.45 -6.00 9.50
C PRO A 104 -9.31 -4.89 8.88
N HIS A 105 -10.58 -4.74 9.27
CA HIS A 105 -11.42 -3.66 8.72
C HIS A 105 -10.90 -2.28 9.14
N GLN A 106 -10.34 -2.15 10.35
CA GLN A 106 -9.83 -0.88 10.86
C GLN A 106 -8.62 -0.40 10.05
N ILE A 107 -7.72 -1.32 9.67
CA ILE A 107 -6.60 -1.01 8.78
C ILE A 107 -7.11 -0.50 7.44
N ILE A 108 -8.09 -1.19 6.84
CA ILE A 108 -8.65 -0.82 5.53
C ILE A 108 -9.27 0.58 5.56
N PHE A 109 -9.96 0.93 6.65
CA PHE A 109 -10.59 2.25 6.81
C PHE A 109 -9.55 3.35 6.98
N VAL A 110 -8.51 3.12 7.77
CA VAL A 110 -7.40 4.08 7.88
C VAL A 110 -6.66 4.24 6.55
N GLU A 111 -6.49 3.17 5.78
CA GLU A 111 -5.89 3.25 4.44
C GLU A 111 -6.77 4.04 3.46
N GLU A 112 -8.09 3.93 3.56
CA GLU A 112 -9.01 4.78 2.81
C GLU A 112 -8.86 6.26 3.16
N ASP A 113 -8.77 6.59 4.46
CA ASP A 113 -8.55 7.96 4.93
C ASP A 113 -7.20 8.52 4.43
N LEU A 114 -6.14 7.70 4.48
CA LEU A 114 -4.82 8.07 3.97
C LEU A 114 -4.83 8.30 2.46
N ARG A 115 -5.55 7.47 1.70
CA ARG A 115 -5.76 7.67 0.25
C ARG A 115 -6.49 8.98 -0.03
N GLU A 116 -7.56 9.30 0.69
CA GLU A 116 -8.29 10.56 0.52
C GLU A 116 -7.37 11.76 0.69
N ILE A 117 -6.59 11.80 1.77
CA ILE A 117 -5.65 12.90 2.02
C ILE A 117 -4.66 13.05 0.88
N VAL A 118 -4.01 11.96 0.47
CA VAL A 118 -2.99 12.01 -0.59
C VAL A 118 -3.60 12.41 -1.93
N GLN A 119 -4.82 11.96 -2.23
CA GLN A 119 -5.52 12.33 -3.45
C GLN A 119 -5.96 13.79 -3.45
N GLU A 120 -6.38 14.33 -2.30
CA GLU A 120 -6.68 15.75 -2.14
C GLU A 120 -5.41 16.61 -2.27
N GLU A 121 -4.31 16.23 -1.61
CA GLU A 121 -3.01 16.91 -1.72
C GLU A 121 -2.53 17.00 -3.18
N ILE A 122 -2.60 15.89 -3.91
CA ILE A 122 -2.27 15.86 -5.34
C ILE A 122 -3.20 16.78 -6.13
N SER A 123 -4.49 16.80 -5.78
CA SER A 123 -5.48 17.62 -6.47
C SER A 123 -5.23 19.11 -6.27
N ILE A 124 -4.96 19.55 -5.03
CA ILE A 124 -4.61 20.93 -4.70
C ILE A 124 -3.35 21.37 -5.45
N LYS A 125 -2.33 20.51 -5.50
CA LYS A 125 -1.06 20.81 -6.17
C LYS A 125 -1.18 20.87 -7.69
N LYS A 126 -2.03 20.02 -8.29
CA LYS A 126 -2.16 19.90 -9.75
C LYS A 126 -3.18 20.86 -10.35
N TRP A 127 -4.27 21.13 -9.62
CA TRP A 127 -5.37 22.00 -10.06
C TRP A 127 -5.59 23.09 -9.00
N PRO A 128 -4.77 24.15 -9.01
CA PRO A 128 -4.87 25.22 -8.02
C PRO A 128 -6.14 26.05 -8.27
N ASN A 129 -7.24 25.60 -7.66
CA ASN A 129 -8.54 26.29 -7.68
C ASN A 129 -8.74 27.19 -6.45
N LEU A 130 -7.83 27.12 -5.48
CA LEU A 130 -7.83 27.90 -4.25
C LEU A 130 -6.81 29.02 -4.32
N ALA A 131 -7.01 30.08 -3.53
CA ALA A 131 -5.98 31.08 -3.32
C ALA A 131 -4.73 30.42 -2.71
N ARG A 132 -3.53 30.97 -2.98
CA ARG A 132 -2.27 30.37 -2.52
C ARG A 132 -2.22 30.16 -1.01
N ALA A 133 -2.70 31.14 -0.24
CA ALA A 133 -2.74 31.04 1.23
C ALA A 133 -3.69 29.92 1.69
N GLU A 134 -4.91 29.88 1.15
CA GLU A 134 -5.89 28.83 1.45
C GLU A 134 -5.37 27.42 1.09
N ALA A 135 -4.68 27.30 -0.04
CA ALA A 135 -4.06 26.05 -0.46
C ALA A 135 -2.95 25.62 0.52
N GLN A 136 -2.15 26.57 1.03
CA GLN A 136 -1.09 26.29 2.01
C GLN A 136 -1.67 25.85 3.35
N ASP A 137 -2.70 26.55 3.85
CA ASP A 137 -3.39 26.21 5.09
C ASP A 137 -4.02 24.81 4.98
N ARG A 138 -4.69 24.52 3.86
CA ARG A 138 -5.28 23.21 3.63
C ARG A 138 -4.23 22.10 3.56
N LEU A 139 -3.10 22.33 2.88
CA LEU A 139 -2.01 21.36 2.83
C LEU A 139 -1.40 21.13 4.22
N HIS A 140 -1.33 22.16 5.07
CA HIS A 140 -0.89 22.03 6.45
C HIS A 140 -1.84 21.13 7.25
N ASP A 141 -3.16 21.36 7.17
CA ASP A 141 -4.16 20.52 7.81
C ASP A 141 -4.07 19.05 7.36
N LEU A 142 -3.88 18.83 6.06
CA LEU A 142 -3.72 17.50 5.49
C LEU A 142 -2.46 16.81 6.00
N ASN A 143 -1.34 17.52 6.17
CA ASN A 143 -0.13 16.99 6.78
C ASN A 143 -0.37 16.48 8.21
N VAL A 144 -1.05 17.29 9.04
CA VAL A 144 -1.36 16.92 10.43
C VAL A 144 -2.25 15.69 10.47
N LYS A 145 -3.31 15.65 9.65
CA LYS A 145 -4.22 14.49 9.57
C LYS A 145 -3.50 13.24 9.09
N TYR A 146 -2.66 13.34 8.07
CA TYR A 146 -1.88 12.21 7.55
C TYR A 146 -0.99 11.63 8.65
N TRP A 147 -0.30 12.48 9.41
CA TRP A 147 0.56 12.01 10.49
C TRP A 147 -0.24 11.23 11.54
N CYS A 148 -1.37 11.75 12.01
CA CYS A 148 -2.24 11.07 12.96
C CYS A 148 -2.75 9.71 12.44
N LEU A 149 -3.16 9.66 11.17
CA LEU A 149 -3.63 8.42 10.55
C LEU A 149 -2.51 7.41 10.33
N ALA A 150 -1.30 7.86 10.00
CA ALA A 150 -0.14 6.98 9.91
C ALA A 150 0.20 6.34 11.27
N GLN A 151 0.06 7.08 12.38
CA GLN A 151 0.18 6.53 13.73
C GLN A 151 -0.89 5.45 13.99
N LYS A 152 -2.15 5.74 13.65
CA LYS A 152 -3.26 4.77 13.79
C LYS A 152 -3.02 3.51 12.95
N TRP A 153 -2.57 3.67 11.71
CA TRP A 153 -2.22 2.54 10.84
C TRP A 153 -1.11 1.70 11.46
N SER A 154 -0.06 2.34 12.00
CA SER A 154 1.03 1.65 12.68
C SER A 154 0.54 0.89 13.91
N HIS A 155 -0.36 1.49 14.69
CA HIS A 155 -0.98 0.84 15.84
C HIS A 155 -1.78 -0.40 15.42
N TYR A 156 -2.72 -0.27 14.48
CA TYR A 156 -3.51 -1.42 14.02
C TYR A 156 -2.65 -2.51 13.39
N ARG A 157 -1.64 -2.15 12.60
CA ARG A 157 -0.67 -3.11 12.08
C ARG A 157 0.08 -3.83 13.20
N SER A 158 0.42 -3.14 14.29
CA SER A 158 1.09 -3.76 15.44
C SER A 158 0.18 -4.68 16.25
N CYS A 159 -1.14 -4.47 16.18
CA CYS A 159 -2.17 -5.31 16.80
C CYS A 159 -2.47 -6.59 16.02
N LEU A 160 -2.07 -6.69 14.75
CA LEU A 160 -2.14 -7.95 14.01
C LEU A 160 -1.38 -9.01 14.81
N VAL A 161 -2.10 -10.03 15.30
CA VAL A 161 -1.55 -11.00 16.25
C VAL A 161 -0.28 -11.59 15.64
N ARG A 162 0.79 -11.71 16.47
CA ARG A 162 2.07 -12.29 16.07
C ARG A 162 1.81 -13.75 15.66
N GLY A 163 1.55 -13.97 14.37
CA GLY A 163 0.97 -15.21 13.88
C GLY A 163 0.62 -15.15 12.39
N VAL A 164 -0.30 -16.02 11.99
CA VAL A 164 -0.71 -16.24 10.59
C VAL A 164 -1.28 -15.00 9.92
N GLU A 165 -1.99 -14.15 10.67
CA GLU A 165 -2.61 -12.93 10.17
C GLU A 165 -1.58 -11.90 9.70
N LYS A 166 -0.63 -11.56 10.57
CA LYS A 166 0.45 -10.63 10.23
C LYS A 166 1.27 -11.15 9.04
N ARG A 167 1.61 -12.44 9.01
CA ARG A 167 2.39 -13.03 7.90
C ARG A 167 1.61 -13.01 6.59
N GLY A 168 0.31 -13.31 6.64
CA GLY A 168 -0.58 -13.23 5.48
C GLY A 168 -0.65 -11.82 4.92
N PHE A 169 -0.90 -10.84 5.79
CA PHE A 169 -0.93 -9.43 5.43
C PHE A 169 0.41 -8.95 4.85
N GLU A 170 1.53 -9.24 5.50
CA GLU A 170 2.86 -8.81 5.04
C GLU A 170 3.27 -9.46 3.72
N LEU A 171 2.95 -10.76 3.53
CA LEU A 171 3.18 -11.43 2.25
C LEU A 171 2.36 -10.78 1.14
N TRP A 172 1.06 -10.56 1.36
CA TRP A 172 0.19 -9.92 0.38
C TRP A 172 0.67 -8.51 0.03
N ARG A 173 1.00 -7.70 1.05
CA ARG A 173 1.46 -6.31 0.88
C ARG A 173 2.92 -6.19 0.43
N SER A 174 3.66 -7.29 0.32
CA SER A 174 5.00 -7.30 -0.28
C SER A 174 4.98 -7.01 -1.78
N HIS A 175 3.86 -7.31 -2.46
CA HIS A 175 3.70 -6.96 -3.86
C HIS A 175 3.41 -5.45 -3.99
N PRO A 176 4.26 -4.66 -4.64
CA PRO A 176 4.14 -3.20 -4.66
C PRO A 176 2.85 -2.69 -5.34
N LYS A 177 2.25 -3.53 -6.20
CA LYS A 177 0.98 -3.27 -6.88
C LYS A 177 -0.19 -4.08 -6.33
N TRP A 178 -0.13 -4.55 -5.07
CA TRP A 178 -1.24 -5.31 -4.44
C TRP A 178 -2.62 -4.63 -4.64
N TYR A 179 -2.64 -3.29 -4.64
CA TYR A 179 -3.86 -2.51 -4.81
C TYR A 179 -4.44 -2.58 -6.22
N MET A 180 -3.69 -3.07 -7.21
CA MET A 180 -4.14 -3.31 -8.59
C MET A 180 -4.75 -4.71 -8.77
N HIS A 181 -5.02 -5.42 -7.69
CA HIS A 181 -5.74 -6.68 -7.74
C HIS A 181 -7.10 -6.51 -8.43
N ARG A 182 -7.46 -7.42 -9.34
CA ARG A 182 -8.64 -7.35 -10.22
C ARG A 182 -9.93 -6.96 -9.52
N VAL A 183 -10.24 -7.57 -8.36
CA VAL A 183 -11.45 -7.23 -7.60
C VAL A 183 -11.48 -5.77 -7.11
N LEU A 184 -10.31 -5.20 -6.74
CA LEU A 184 -10.22 -3.80 -6.31
C LEU A 184 -10.34 -2.84 -7.52
N VAL A 185 -9.83 -3.27 -8.67
CA VAL A 185 -9.98 -2.56 -9.95
C VAL A 185 -11.45 -2.53 -10.37
N GLU A 186 -12.11 -3.67 -10.37
CA GLU A 186 -13.53 -3.83 -10.69
C GLU A 186 -14.38 -2.98 -9.75
N GLU A 187 -14.04 -2.93 -8.46
CA GLU A 187 -14.76 -2.08 -7.52
C GLU A 187 -14.56 -0.59 -7.79
N CYS A 188 -13.33 -0.16 -8.11
CA CYS A 188 -13.11 1.21 -8.54
C CYS A 188 -13.91 1.55 -9.81
N ALA A 189 -14.05 0.60 -10.74
CA ALA A 189 -14.82 0.78 -11.96
C ALA A 189 -16.33 0.84 -11.69
N SER A 190 -16.86 0.01 -10.78
CA SER A 190 -18.28 -0.01 -10.38
C SER A 190 -18.74 1.35 -9.81
N ARG A 191 -17.85 1.99 -9.03
CA ARG A 191 -18.04 3.33 -8.47
C ARG A 191 -17.79 4.46 -9.47
N GLN A 192 -17.70 4.13 -10.77
CA GLN A 192 -17.43 5.07 -11.85
C GLN A 192 -16.10 5.83 -11.68
N GLY A 193 -15.09 5.18 -11.09
CA GLY A 193 -13.77 5.74 -10.82
C GLY A 193 -12.83 5.78 -12.05
N CYS A 194 -11.54 6.06 -11.83
CA CYS A 194 -10.55 6.09 -12.92
C CYS A 194 -10.42 4.74 -13.66
N CYS A 195 -10.75 3.61 -13.02
CA CYS A 195 -10.67 2.28 -13.64
C CYS A 195 -11.73 2.07 -14.73
N SER A 196 -12.93 2.64 -14.62
CA SER A 196 -13.95 2.53 -15.68
C SER A 196 -13.62 3.40 -16.90
N ARG A 197 -13.00 4.57 -16.67
CA ARG A 197 -12.63 5.52 -17.72
C ARG A 197 -11.31 5.21 -18.42
N GLY A 198 -10.50 4.30 -17.88
CA GLY A 198 -9.21 3.94 -18.47
C GLY A 198 -8.12 5.01 -18.39
N CYS A 199 -8.27 6.07 -17.58
CA CYS A 199 -7.32 7.19 -17.59
C CYS A 199 -5.95 6.90 -16.95
N GLY A 200 -5.69 5.67 -16.49
CA GLY A 200 -4.39 5.26 -15.92
C GLY A 200 -4.09 5.79 -14.52
N CYS A 201 -4.92 6.68 -13.96
CA CYS A 201 -4.61 7.44 -12.76
C CYS A 201 -4.43 6.58 -11.50
N CYS A 202 -5.00 5.38 -11.42
CA CYS A 202 -4.82 4.50 -10.26
C CYS A 202 -3.44 3.83 -10.26
N LEU A 203 -2.93 3.48 -11.45
CA LEU A 203 -1.64 2.80 -11.60
C LEU A 203 -0.49 3.80 -11.65
N ASN A 204 -0.64 4.87 -12.44
CA ASN A 204 0.45 5.78 -12.80
C ASN A 204 0.54 7.00 -11.88
N ARG A 205 -0.17 7.00 -10.74
CA ARG A 205 -0.13 8.11 -9.80
C ARG A 205 1.26 8.19 -9.17
N THR A 206 1.94 9.31 -9.38
CA THR A 206 3.16 9.62 -8.63
C THR A 206 2.80 9.90 -7.18
N ILE A 207 3.16 8.97 -6.29
CA ILE A 207 3.01 9.10 -4.85
C ILE A 207 4.35 9.54 -4.27
N ASP A 208 4.35 10.59 -3.45
CA ASP A 208 5.52 10.98 -2.67
C ASP A 208 5.96 9.81 -1.77
N PRO A 209 7.25 9.46 -1.68
CA PRO A 209 7.71 8.36 -0.84
C PRO A 209 7.28 8.46 0.64
N SER A 210 7.14 9.67 1.18
CA SER A 210 6.61 9.94 2.53
C SER A 210 5.10 9.66 2.66
N ARG A 211 4.41 9.50 1.52
CA ARG A 211 2.97 9.27 1.36
C ARG A 211 2.61 7.84 0.93
N LYS A 212 3.53 6.88 1.07
CA LYS A 212 3.35 5.48 0.60
C LYS A 212 2.09 4.77 1.11
N LEU A 213 1.54 5.15 2.27
CA LEU A 213 0.32 4.53 2.80
C LEU A 213 -0.96 4.99 2.07
N GLY A 214 -0.89 6.09 1.31
CA GLY A 214 -2.00 6.59 0.50
C GLY A 214 -2.04 6.00 -0.92
N VAL A 215 -1.38 4.87 -1.16
CA VAL A 215 -1.45 4.17 -2.45
C VAL A 215 -2.79 3.43 -2.60
N GLY A 216 -3.34 3.40 -3.81
CA GLY A 216 -4.52 2.61 -4.15
C GLY A 216 -5.46 3.30 -5.14
N HIS A 217 -6.68 2.77 -5.24
CA HIS A 217 -7.72 3.29 -6.13
C HIS A 217 -8.32 4.61 -5.65
N CYS A 218 -9.03 5.26 -6.57
CA CYS A 218 -9.65 6.55 -6.33
C CYS A 218 -10.63 6.51 -5.16
N THR A 219 -10.59 7.58 -4.38
CA THR A 219 -11.63 7.97 -3.44
C THR A 219 -12.40 9.16 -4.05
N VAL A 220 -13.35 9.70 -3.29
CA VAL A 220 -14.10 10.91 -3.67
C VAL A 220 -13.20 12.14 -3.87
N GLU A 221 -11.99 12.14 -3.27
CA GLU A 221 -11.00 13.22 -3.38
C GLU A 221 -10.08 13.09 -4.60
N CYS A 222 -10.25 12.07 -5.44
CA CYS A 222 -9.48 11.98 -6.67
C CYS A 222 -9.87 13.13 -7.62
N GLY A 223 -8.97 14.10 -7.84
CA GLY A 223 -9.29 15.22 -8.71
C GLY A 223 -9.56 14.86 -10.18
N CYS A 224 -9.02 13.75 -10.70
CA CYS A 224 -9.43 13.21 -12.01
C CYS A 224 -10.90 12.77 -12.02
N CYS A 225 -11.37 12.11 -10.95
CA CYS A 225 -12.78 11.74 -10.81
C CYS A 225 -13.66 12.97 -10.55
N ARG A 226 -13.20 13.92 -9.73
CA ARG A 226 -13.90 15.19 -9.47
C ARG A 226 -14.13 15.97 -10.76
N GLN A 227 -13.09 16.11 -11.59
CA GLN A 227 -13.19 16.79 -12.89
C GLN A 227 -14.15 16.05 -13.83
N ALA A 228 -14.04 14.71 -13.93
CA ALA A 228 -14.93 13.93 -14.79
C ALA A 228 -16.40 13.99 -14.33
N ARG A 229 -16.63 14.04 -13.02
CA ARG A 229 -17.96 14.16 -12.42
C ARG A 229 -18.55 15.57 -12.55
N GLY A 230 -17.70 16.61 -12.60
CA GLY A 230 -18.11 18.00 -12.83
C GLY A 230 -18.70 18.72 -11.62
N PHE A 231 -18.71 18.10 -10.44
CA PHE A 231 -19.20 18.71 -9.20
C PHE A 231 -18.45 18.20 -7.97
N ASP A 232 -18.63 18.88 -6.85
CA ASP A 232 -18.15 18.48 -5.53
C ASP A 232 -19.20 17.69 -4.76
N ILE A 233 -18.76 16.66 -4.03
CA ILE A 233 -19.65 16.00 -3.06
C ILE A 233 -19.64 16.87 -1.79
N PRO A 234 -20.80 17.28 -1.25
CA PRO A 234 -20.87 17.94 0.04
C PRO A 234 -20.26 17.08 1.15
N GLU A 235 -19.58 17.69 2.13
CA GLU A 235 -18.91 16.97 3.22
C GLU A 235 -19.85 16.03 4.00
N LYS A 236 -21.11 16.44 4.17
CA LYS A 236 -22.16 15.61 4.80
C LYS A 236 -22.42 14.31 4.01
N GLU A 237 -22.49 14.39 2.68
CA GLU A 237 -22.71 13.24 1.82
C GLU A 237 -21.47 12.34 1.75
N LYS A 238 -20.26 12.91 1.72
CA LYS A 238 -19.01 12.13 1.82
C LYS A 238 -19.00 11.26 3.08
N LYS A 239 -19.32 11.87 4.23
CA LYS A 239 -19.41 11.16 5.52
C LYS A 239 -20.46 10.06 5.48
N LEU A 240 -21.64 10.34 4.93
CA LEU A 240 -22.73 9.36 4.86
C LEU A 240 -22.33 8.14 4.01
N LEU A 241 -21.87 8.37 2.77
CA LEU A 241 -21.42 7.30 1.87
C LEU A 241 -20.37 6.43 2.56
N LYS A 242 -19.38 7.08 3.16
CA LYS A 242 -18.27 6.41 3.83
C LYS A 242 -18.72 5.58 5.03
N THR A 243 -19.59 6.11 5.88
CA THR A 243 -20.13 5.34 7.01
C THR A 243 -20.89 4.12 6.54
N GLN A 244 -21.75 4.24 5.51
CA GLN A 244 -22.48 3.10 4.95
C GLN A 244 -21.54 2.00 4.44
N PHE A 245 -20.56 2.35 3.60
CA PHE A 245 -19.57 1.38 3.11
C PHE A 245 -18.78 0.72 4.23
N ARG A 246 -18.42 1.47 5.27
CA ARG A 246 -17.68 0.94 6.43
C ARG A 246 -18.52 0.00 7.27
N GLU A 247 -19.79 0.30 7.46
CA GLU A 247 -20.71 -0.59 8.14
C GLU A 247 -20.85 -1.93 7.41
N ASP A 248 -21.00 -1.90 6.09
CA ASP A 248 -21.13 -3.12 5.27
C ASP A 248 -19.86 -3.99 5.35
N ILE A 249 -18.69 -3.36 5.28
CA ILE A 249 -17.40 -4.05 5.41
C ILE A 249 -17.20 -4.59 6.82
N SER A 250 -17.59 -3.86 7.86
CA SER A 250 -17.38 -4.26 9.27
C SER A 250 -18.26 -5.44 9.68
N LYS A 251 -19.47 -5.56 9.11
CA LYS A 251 -20.44 -6.61 9.44
C LYS A 251 -20.08 -7.98 8.83
N LEU A 252 -19.13 -8.03 7.89
CA LEU A 252 -18.85 -9.23 7.10
C LEU A 252 -17.34 -9.57 7.15
N PRO A 253 -16.91 -10.49 8.03
CA PRO A 253 -15.55 -11.06 7.99
C PRO A 253 -15.20 -11.68 6.62
N ALA A 254 -16.24 -12.02 5.84
CA ALA A 254 -16.15 -12.54 4.49
C ALA A 254 -16.32 -11.47 3.39
N HIS A 255 -16.38 -10.17 3.71
CA HIS A 255 -16.57 -9.13 2.71
C HIS A 255 -15.49 -9.24 1.61
N PRO A 256 -15.84 -9.35 0.33
CA PRO A 256 -14.87 -9.60 -0.74
C PRO A 256 -13.73 -8.57 -0.77
N ILE A 257 -14.07 -7.29 -0.60
CA ILE A 257 -13.07 -6.22 -0.57
C ILE A 257 -12.13 -6.35 0.63
N ALA A 258 -12.63 -6.70 1.82
CA ALA A 258 -11.77 -6.87 2.98
C ALA A 258 -10.84 -8.07 2.82
N ARG A 259 -11.40 -9.19 2.34
CA ARG A 259 -10.64 -10.41 2.08
C ARG A 259 -9.54 -10.17 1.04
N VAL A 260 -9.84 -9.50 -0.06
CA VAL A 260 -8.84 -9.16 -1.09
C VAL A 260 -7.82 -8.14 -0.58
N ALA A 261 -8.28 -7.06 0.06
CA ALA A 261 -7.37 -6.00 0.52
C ALA A 261 -6.39 -6.50 1.58
N PHE A 262 -6.79 -7.49 2.38
CA PHE A 262 -5.99 -8.02 3.46
C PHE A 262 -5.19 -9.27 3.08
N TRP A 263 -5.81 -10.22 2.37
CA TRP A 263 -5.24 -11.55 2.09
C TRP A 263 -4.93 -11.80 0.61
N GLY A 264 -5.42 -10.95 -0.31
CA GLY A 264 -5.36 -11.18 -1.76
C GLY A 264 -6.28 -12.31 -2.25
N LEU A 265 -7.16 -12.84 -1.41
CA LEU A 265 -7.99 -14.00 -1.73
C LEU A 265 -9.35 -13.62 -2.32
N VAL A 266 -9.78 -14.37 -3.34
CA VAL A 266 -11.06 -14.18 -4.03
C VAL A 266 -11.90 -15.45 -3.93
N GLY A 267 -12.98 -15.40 -3.14
CA GLY A 267 -14.01 -16.46 -3.06
C GLY A 267 -13.45 -17.88 -3.21
N ASP A 268 -13.97 -18.60 -4.20
CA ASP A 268 -13.59 -19.98 -4.54
C ASP A 268 -12.58 -20.06 -5.71
N VAL A 269 -11.87 -18.95 -5.99
CA VAL A 269 -10.86 -18.91 -7.05
C VAL A 269 -9.50 -19.39 -6.50
N TYR A 270 -8.95 -20.41 -7.13
CA TYR A 270 -7.67 -21.03 -6.74
C TYR A 270 -6.46 -20.51 -7.53
N LYS A 271 -6.64 -19.43 -8.30
CA LYS A 271 -5.52 -18.73 -8.95
C LYS A 271 -4.64 -18.04 -7.91
N SER A 272 -3.34 -17.96 -8.16
CA SER A 272 -2.44 -17.17 -7.30
C SER A 272 -2.97 -15.73 -7.18
N PRO A 273 -3.07 -15.17 -5.96
CA PRO A 273 -3.43 -13.76 -5.76
C PRO A 273 -2.59 -12.78 -6.59
N PHE A 274 -1.32 -13.11 -6.85
CA PHE A 274 -0.43 -12.27 -7.64
C PHE A 274 -0.71 -12.34 -9.13
N ASP A 275 -1.21 -13.46 -9.65
CA ASP A 275 -1.63 -13.61 -11.05
C ASP A 275 -2.94 -12.86 -11.34
N MET A 276 -3.59 -12.33 -10.30
CA MET A 276 -4.80 -11.51 -10.40
C MET A 276 -4.48 -10.01 -10.28
N ILE A 277 -3.21 -9.64 -10.24
CA ILE A 277 -2.75 -8.25 -10.26
C ILE A 277 -2.57 -7.83 -11.71
N ASP A 278 -3.69 -7.45 -12.33
CA ASP A 278 -3.75 -7.09 -13.73
C ASP A 278 -3.81 -5.58 -13.91
N VAL A 279 -3.01 -5.06 -14.84
CA VAL A 279 -3.22 -3.71 -15.36
C VAL A 279 -4.41 -3.76 -16.31
N PRO A 280 -5.47 -2.95 -16.13
CA PRO A 280 -6.59 -2.94 -17.05
C PRO A 280 -6.11 -2.68 -18.49
N PRO A 281 -6.56 -3.45 -19.51
CA PRO A 281 -6.18 -3.20 -20.90
C PRO A 281 -6.51 -1.77 -21.38
N SER A 282 -7.50 -1.13 -20.75
CA SER A 282 -7.86 0.27 -21.00
C SER A 282 -6.73 1.25 -20.68
N TYR A 283 -5.76 0.87 -19.84
CA TYR A 283 -4.63 1.73 -19.47
C TYR A 283 -3.54 1.74 -20.54
N GLU A 284 -3.44 0.71 -21.38
CA GLU A 284 -2.48 0.65 -22.49
C GLU A 284 -2.85 1.65 -23.61
N LYS A 285 -4.15 1.84 -23.85
CA LYS A 285 -4.65 2.83 -24.83
C LYS A 285 -4.42 4.28 -24.40
N ALA A 286 -4.41 4.56 -23.09
CA ALA A 286 -4.22 5.91 -22.57
C ALA A 286 -2.78 6.44 -22.73
N VAL A 287 -1.79 5.56 -22.81
CA VAL A 287 -0.39 5.94 -23.05
C VAL A 287 -0.18 6.42 -24.50
N GLN A 288 -0.94 5.89 -25.45
CA GLN A 288 -0.82 6.26 -26.86
C GLN A 288 -1.41 7.64 -27.18
N CYS A 289 -2.46 8.08 -26.47
CA CYS A 289 -3.08 9.39 -26.71
C CYS A 289 -2.31 10.58 -26.12
N ASN A 290 -1.46 10.37 -25.10
CA ASN A 290 -0.70 11.45 -24.46
C ASN A 290 0.62 11.82 -25.18
N ASN A 291 0.99 11.09 -26.25
CA ASN A 291 2.16 11.38 -27.08
C ASN A 291 1.80 12.12 -28.39
N LEU A 292 0.56 12.59 -28.53
CA LEU A 292 0.04 13.26 -29.72
C LEU A 292 -0.49 14.68 -29.46
N VAL A 293 -0.11 15.30 -28.33
CA VAL A 293 -0.45 16.70 -28.00
C VAL A 293 0.80 17.47 -27.63
#